data_AF-A0A398A0R1-F1
#
_entry.id   AF-A0A398A0R1-F1
#
_cell.length_a   1.000
_cell.length_b   1.000
_cell.length_c   1.000
_cell.angle_alpha   90.00
_cell.angle_beta   90.00
_cell.angle_gamma   90.00
#
_symmetry.space_group_name_H-M   'P 1'
#
loop_
_entity.id
_entity.type
_entity.pdbx_description
1 polymer ?
#
loop_
_entity_poly.entity_id
_entity_poly.type
_entity_poly.pdbx_seq_one_letter_code
_entity_poly.pdbx_strand_id
1 'polypeptide(L)'
;MHPLFLPSSSSSSALFLLLLLLLTLQTLTSISLSQPEALPSPEKCGNFSISFPFHLSSSSSSSPVPFRLTCANSSTLFLHRNHQTYRVIEFFTDGLLVDFPSSPCRQFNDLRSFPFSTNQFFSISFENVISLYDCEDSSLCKAGCESNVLFGCDGREEDETSGGGDIGCCYPLSDHSAWRPGDDFSVFGKYGCRGFSSWVVPRGRNRGKRGVKLEWAIPRNSSEGTCDPEARTVNATAIQGSVRCVCRDGFAGDGFVHGNGCLRSCYRDGNEVYGNKCEIKKHNGKKLTVLAGVLAPLFILGSLLALFCLLKRPVTTTHEGQHFDHSPTTTTTSVSFRKGYTKTRLFTYRELEEATKGFQDSQKLTQGKTGTIYSGNLKNGTRVLVHKVLCENQIEFLEISSQIDHLSAVLHRNLARIIGFCMDIGYNPVVVYEYPVNGSLEDRLRLGLDWCKRVNIVAEVAGLLALLQYENYPPILHNNIGSGYIFLDEDFQAKVTGFGLQRKQRTDSCMYDVAVLLLEIVTGSKQREENVTQALQRIRCGKLEEIVDPSLYFHEQPVVYREQIGLVADIATRCVLFGGDGKFGMVDAARELLQIAENNGGGGCDKKGDGIEETFSNSSLLQMISMSPDSIYLPKT
;
A
#
# COMPACT_ATOMS: atom_id res chain seq x y z
N MET A 1 48.13 4.16 -79.50
CA MET A 1 47.21 3.03 -79.79
C MET A 1 47.54 1.89 -78.82
N HIS A 2 46.51 1.26 -78.25
CA HIS A 2 46.55 0.20 -77.22
C HIS A 2 47.60 -0.90 -77.41
N PRO A 3 48.07 -1.56 -76.32
CA PRO A 3 47.39 -2.77 -75.83
C PRO A 3 47.35 -3.04 -74.30
N LEU A 4 46.26 -3.73 -73.92
CA LEU A 4 46.11 -4.90 -73.01
C LEU A 4 46.62 -4.88 -71.55
N PHE A 5 45.68 -5.04 -70.61
CA PHE A 5 45.87 -5.71 -69.32
C PHE A 5 44.65 -6.57 -68.95
N LEU A 6 44.92 -7.83 -68.59
CA LEU A 6 44.16 -8.75 -67.71
C LEU A 6 44.94 -8.81 -66.36
N PRO A 7 44.48 -9.42 -65.22
CA PRO A 7 43.21 -10.07 -64.85
C PRO A 7 42.69 -9.82 -63.37
N SER A 8 41.56 -10.45 -63.01
CA SER A 8 41.29 -11.23 -61.76
C SER A 8 40.72 -10.63 -60.43
N SER A 9 39.77 -11.42 -59.89
CA SER A 9 39.42 -11.70 -58.46
C SER A 9 38.34 -10.86 -57.73
N SER A 10 37.10 -11.35 -57.73
CA SER A 10 36.01 -10.86 -56.85
C SER A 10 35.39 -11.95 -55.94
N SER A 11 35.86 -13.20 -56.00
CA SER A 11 35.28 -14.31 -55.23
C SER A 11 35.89 -14.55 -53.84
N SER A 12 37.08 -14.01 -53.56
CA SER A 12 37.75 -14.22 -52.25
C SER A 12 37.22 -13.30 -51.15
N SER A 13 36.65 -12.14 -51.52
CA SER A 13 36.21 -11.12 -50.58
C SER A 13 34.93 -11.52 -49.82
N ALA A 14 34.03 -12.27 -50.48
CA ALA A 14 32.76 -12.70 -49.89
C ALA A 14 32.94 -13.84 -48.87
N LEU A 15 33.86 -14.77 -49.15
CA LEU A 15 34.21 -15.87 -48.23
C LEU A 15 34.90 -15.36 -46.95
N PHE A 16 35.72 -14.30 -47.06
CA PHE A 16 36.38 -13.69 -45.92
C PHE A 16 35.40 -12.95 -45.01
N LEU A 17 34.41 -12.26 -45.59
CA LEU A 17 33.33 -11.59 -44.84
C LEU A 17 32.40 -12.59 -44.13
N LEU A 18 32.11 -13.74 -44.76
CA LEU A 18 31.29 -14.79 -44.13
C LEU A 18 32.02 -15.46 -42.95
N LEU A 19 33.34 -15.67 -43.08
CA LEU A 19 34.16 -16.23 -42.00
C LEU A 19 34.27 -15.26 -40.81
N LEU A 20 34.42 -13.95 -41.05
CA LEU A 20 34.41 -12.93 -40.01
C LEU A 20 33.06 -12.85 -39.28
N LEU A 21 31.94 -13.04 -40.00
CA LEU A 21 30.60 -13.06 -39.40
C LEU A 21 30.37 -14.30 -38.52
N LEU A 22 30.93 -15.45 -38.90
CA LEU A 22 30.87 -16.70 -38.12
C LEU A 22 31.77 -16.67 -36.88
N LEU A 23 32.96 -16.04 -36.98
CA LEU A 23 33.88 -15.84 -35.86
C LEU A 23 33.35 -14.83 -34.83
N THR A 24 32.64 -13.79 -35.27
CA THR A 24 31.96 -12.84 -34.36
C THR A 24 30.71 -13.42 -33.71
N LEU A 25 30.09 -14.46 -34.29
CA LEU A 25 28.95 -15.15 -33.68
C LEU A 25 29.38 -16.17 -32.60
N GLN A 26 30.60 -16.72 -32.69
CA GLN A 26 31.15 -17.62 -31.67
C GLN A 26 31.64 -16.89 -30.40
N THR A 27 31.97 -15.60 -30.50
CA THR A 27 32.40 -14.80 -29.34
C THR A 27 31.25 -14.21 -28.52
N LEU A 28 30.00 -14.34 -28.98
CA LEU A 28 28.80 -13.94 -28.19
C LEU A 28 28.22 -15.06 -27.31
N THR A 29 28.79 -16.27 -27.31
CA THR A 29 28.27 -17.40 -26.51
C THR A 29 29.16 -17.83 -25.33
N SER A 30 30.07 -16.97 -24.87
CA SER A 30 30.82 -17.22 -23.62
C SER A 30 30.74 -16.04 -22.66
N ILE A 31 29.53 -15.61 -22.32
CA ILE A 31 29.30 -14.98 -21.02
C ILE A 31 28.70 -16.08 -20.15
N SER A 32 29.60 -16.74 -19.42
CA SER A 32 29.22 -17.49 -18.22
C SER A 32 28.50 -16.50 -17.30
N LEU A 33 27.17 -16.59 -17.27
CA LEU A 33 26.38 -15.94 -16.23
C LEU A 33 26.77 -16.62 -14.92
N SER A 34 27.65 -15.99 -14.14
CA SER A 34 27.89 -16.36 -12.76
C SER A 34 26.55 -16.34 -12.05
N GLN A 35 26.09 -17.50 -11.59
CA GLN A 35 24.95 -17.59 -10.69
C GLN A 35 25.26 -16.72 -9.47
N PRO A 36 24.39 -15.77 -9.07
CA PRO A 36 24.45 -15.26 -7.71
C PRO A 36 24.09 -16.43 -6.80
N GLU A 37 25.07 -16.79 -5.97
CA GLU A 37 24.93 -17.74 -4.88
C GLU A 37 23.70 -17.39 -4.03
N ALA A 38 23.12 -18.42 -3.40
CA ALA A 38 22.12 -18.23 -2.37
C ALA A 38 22.61 -17.22 -1.32
N LEU A 39 21.67 -16.45 -0.76
CA LEU A 39 21.86 -15.45 0.30
C LEU A 39 22.98 -15.89 1.28
N PRO A 40 23.99 -15.04 1.57
CA PRO A 40 24.91 -15.32 2.67
C PRO A 40 24.08 -15.54 3.93
N SER A 41 24.24 -16.69 4.58
CA SER A 41 23.49 -16.95 5.81
C SER A 41 23.86 -15.89 6.85
N PRO A 42 22.89 -15.14 7.42
CA PRO A 42 23.18 -14.12 8.41
C PRO A 42 23.89 -14.74 9.61
N GLU A 43 24.85 -14.01 10.19
CA GLU A 43 25.53 -14.44 11.41
C GLU A 43 24.50 -14.64 12.52
N LYS A 44 24.61 -15.72 13.31
CA LYS A 44 23.66 -16.04 14.38
C LYS A 44 24.32 -16.02 15.75
N CYS A 45 23.59 -15.53 16.75
CA CYS A 45 23.93 -15.63 18.16
C CYS A 45 22.66 -15.99 18.94
N GLY A 46 22.56 -17.22 19.45
CA GLY A 46 21.30 -17.75 19.99
C GLY A 46 20.16 -17.65 18.99
N ASN A 47 19.08 -16.97 19.37
CA ASN A 47 17.90 -16.73 18.52
C ASN A 47 18.03 -15.46 17.65
N PHE A 48 19.13 -14.71 17.75
CA PHE A 48 19.32 -13.49 16.97
C PHE A 48 19.91 -13.81 15.60
N SER A 49 19.26 -13.30 14.56
CA SER A 49 19.79 -13.18 13.20
C SER A 49 20.40 -11.79 13.05
N ILE A 50 21.71 -11.71 12.85
CA ILE A 50 22.45 -10.46 12.77
C ILE A 50 22.52 -10.03 11.31
N SER A 51 22.00 -8.84 11.03
CA SER A 51 21.94 -8.24 9.69
C SER A 51 22.83 -7.00 9.63
N PHE A 52 23.30 -6.68 8.42
CA PHE A 52 24.08 -5.48 8.16
C PHE A 52 23.33 -4.22 8.66
N PRO A 53 24.01 -3.22 9.26
CA PRO A 53 25.46 -3.06 9.39
C PRO A 53 26.11 -3.77 10.59
N PHE A 54 25.34 -4.51 11.39
CA PHE A 54 25.86 -5.19 12.57
C PHE A 54 26.67 -6.43 12.19
N HIS A 55 27.72 -6.73 12.95
CA HIS A 55 28.55 -7.91 12.75
C HIS A 55 29.21 -8.37 14.05
N LEU A 56 29.55 -9.66 14.15
CA LEU A 56 30.26 -10.24 15.30
C LEU A 56 31.76 -9.95 15.23
N SER A 57 32.39 -9.80 16.40
CA SER A 57 33.84 -9.56 16.51
C SER A 57 34.74 -10.67 15.97
N SER A 58 34.20 -11.86 15.66
CA SER A 58 34.96 -13.01 15.12
C SER A 58 35.05 -13.03 13.59
N SER A 59 34.28 -12.20 12.88
CA SER A 59 34.31 -12.17 11.41
C SER A 59 35.39 -11.20 10.90
N SER A 60 36.27 -11.72 10.05
CA SER A 60 37.42 -11.03 9.46
C SER A 60 37.03 -10.07 8.33
N SER A 61 35.98 -9.26 8.51
CA SER A 61 35.49 -8.32 7.49
C SER A 61 35.71 -6.86 7.91
N SER A 62 36.04 -6.03 6.92
CA SER A 62 36.35 -4.60 7.02
C SER A 62 35.09 -3.72 7.20
N SER A 63 34.24 -4.07 8.17
CA SER A 63 33.01 -3.34 8.48
C SER A 63 33.25 -2.22 9.49
N PRO A 64 32.43 -1.15 9.48
CA PRO A 64 32.64 0.00 10.34
C PRO A 64 32.52 -0.38 11.82
N VAL A 65 33.62 -0.13 12.57
CA VAL A 65 33.79 -0.29 14.03
C VAL A 65 32.55 0.03 14.89
N PRO A 66 31.72 1.08 14.63
CA PRO A 66 30.57 1.39 15.46
C PRO A 66 29.52 0.27 15.62
N PHE A 67 29.34 -0.62 14.63
CA PHE A 67 28.28 -1.63 14.63
C PHE A 67 28.72 -3.02 15.12
N ARG A 68 29.88 -3.07 15.78
CA ARG A 68 30.45 -4.32 16.30
C ARG A 68 29.65 -4.83 17.50
N LEU A 69 29.29 -6.12 17.45
CA LEU A 69 28.65 -6.86 18.54
C LEU A 69 29.54 -8.00 19.04
N THR A 70 29.32 -8.44 20.27
CA THR A 70 29.95 -9.66 20.81
C THR A 70 28.89 -10.64 21.28
N CYS A 71 29.04 -11.90 20.89
CA CYS A 71 28.20 -13.00 21.36
C CYS A 71 28.92 -13.74 22.48
N ALA A 72 28.37 -13.71 23.69
CA ALA A 72 28.86 -14.53 24.80
C ALA A 72 28.03 -15.80 24.93
N ASN A 73 28.69 -16.92 25.28
CA ASN A 73 28.08 -18.24 25.48
C ASN A 73 27.16 -18.67 24.34
N SER A 74 27.45 -18.22 23.10
CA SER A 74 26.69 -18.50 21.89
C SER A 74 25.19 -18.15 21.95
N SER A 75 24.75 -17.33 22.92
CA SER A 75 23.33 -17.10 23.21
C SER A 75 23.01 -15.66 23.60
N THR A 76 23.96 -14.94 24.19
CA THR A 76 23.73 -13.58 24.70
C THR A 76 24.53 -12.58 23.88
N LEU A 77 23.83 -11.61 23.29
CA LEU A 77 24.42 -10.62 22.41
C LEU A 77 24.64 -9.30 23.16
N PHE A 78 25.80 -8.68 22.94
CA PHE A 78 26.18 -7.44 23.60
C PHE A 78 26.66 -6.38 22.62
N LEU A 79 26.25 -5.15 22.87
CA LEU A 79 26.74 -3.93 22.25
C LEU A 79 27.73 -3.24 23.19
N HIS A 80 28.93 -2.90 22.70
CA HIS A 80 29.96 -2.21 23.49
C HIS A 80 30.04 -0.74 23.10
N ARG A 81 29.86 0.17 24.06
CA ARG A 81 29.93 1.62 23.85
C ARG A 81 30.55 2.32 25.05
N ASN A 82 31.55 3.17 24.83
CA ASN A 82 32.18 4.04 25.85
C ASN A 82 32.50 3.31 27.16
N HIS A 83 33.20 2.17 27.09
CA HIS A 83 33.55 1.30 28.23
C HIS A 83 32.37 0.64 28.96
N GLN A 84 31.16 0.73 28.42
CA GLN A 84 29.97 0.04 28.91
C GLN A 84 29.54 -1.05 27.94
N THR A 85 28.89 -2.07 28.49
CA THR A 85 28.37 -3.21 27.75
C THR A 85 26.87 -3.31 27.98
N TYR A 86 26.12 -3.29 26.88
CA TYR A 86 24.68 -3.32 26.86
C TYR A 86 24.19 -4.63 26.27
N ARG A 87 23.36 -5.38 27.01
CA ARG A 87 22.78 -6.64 26.52
C ARG A 87 21.68 -6.33 25.50
N VAL A 88 21.76 -6.91 24.31
CA VAL A 88 20.74 -6.75 23.27
C VAL A 88 19.57 -7.69 23.57
N ILE A 89 18.36 -7.12 23.61
CA ILE A 89 17.10 -7.82 23.88
C ILE A 89 16.39 -8.14 22.56
N GLU A 90 16.37 -7.20 21.61
CA GLU A 90 15.62 -7.32 20.35
C GLU A 90 16.19 -6.40 19.26
N PHE A 91 16.06 -6.81 18.00
CA PHE A 91 16.37 -5.98 16.82
C PHE A 91 15.11 -5.37 16.22
N PHE A 92 15.25 -4.14 15.74
CA PHE A 92 14.25 -3.43 14.94
C PHE A 92 14.88 -3.06 13.59
N THR A 93 14.05 -2.74 12.60
CA THR A 93 14.53 -2.30 11.29
C THR A 93 15.34 -1.00 11.35
N ASP A 94 15.12 -0.18 12.38
CA ASP A 94 15.73 1.13 12.60
C ASP A 94 16.60 1.18 13.87
N GLY A 95 16.72 0.09 14.61
CA GLY A 95 17.24 0.16 15.97
C GLY A 95 17.51 -1.18 16.63
N LEU A 96 17.94 -1.11 17.88
CA LEU A 96 18.01 -2.27 18.77
C LEU A 96 17.51 -1.88 20.17
N LEU A 97 16.84 -2.82 20.85
CA LEU A 97 16.47 -2.67 22.25
C LEU A 97 17.58 -3.26 23.11
N VAL A 98 18.11 -2.46 24.03
CA VAL A 98 19.12 -2.89 24.99
C VAL A 98 18.60 -2.87 26.42
N ASP A 99 19.19 -3.72 27.24
CA ASP A 99 19.01 -3.73 28.68
C ASP A 99 19.92 -2.70 29.38
N PHE A 100 19.60 -2.40 30.63
CA PHE A 100 20.38 -1.52 31.48
C PHE A 100 21.71 -2.18 31.89
N PRO A 101 22.84 -1.43 31.89
CA PRO A 101 24.12 -1.97 32.30
C PRO A 101 24.09 -2.36 33.79
N SER A 102 24.45 -3.61 34.10
CA SER A 102 24.51 -4.17 35.46
C SER A 102 23.18 -4.23 36.26
N SER A 103 22.11 -4.77 35.67
CA SER A 103 20.79 -4.87 36.34
C SER A 103 20.48 -6.26 36.92
N PRO A 104 20.59 -6.50 38.25
CA PRO A 104 19.56 -7.29 38.91
C PRO A 104 18.21 -6.57 38.74
N CYS A 105 17.14 -7.33 38.51
CA CYS A 105 15.75 -6.89 38.40
C CYS A 105 15.39 -5.78 39.43
N ARG A 106 15.24 -4.53 38.98
CA ARG A 106 14.88 -3.34 39.80
C ARG A 106 13.72 -2.58 39.15
N GLN A 107 12.75 -2.16 39.97
CA GLN A 107 11.53 -1.45 39.54
C GLN A 107 11.83 -0.12 38.83
N PHE A 108 12.74 0.69 39.39
CA PHE A 108 13.24 1.92 38.78
C PHE A 108 14.77 1.99 38.86
N ASN A 109 15.38 2.80 37.98
CA ASN A 109 16.81 3.02 37.94
C ASN A 109 17.13 4.50 38.18
N ASP A 110 18.31 4.79 38.74
CA ASP A 110 18.79 6.18 38.88
C ASP A 110 18.92 6.83 37.49
N LEU A 111 18.67 8.13 37.36
CA LEU A 111 18.74 8.84 36.06
C LEU A 111 20.09 8.72 35.33
N ARG A 112 21.17 8.40 36.05
CA ARG A 112 22.53 8.22 35.49
C ARG A 112 22.89 6.75 35.25
N SER A 113 22.00 5.82 35.55
CA SER A 113 22.24 4.37 35.39
C SER A 113 22.35 3.90 33.94
N PHE A 114 21.99 4.74 32.97
CA PHE A 114 22.13 4.47 31.54
C PHE A 114 23.02 5.53 30.87
N PRO A 115 24.35 5.45 31.06
CA PRO A 115 25.29 6.42 30.50
C PRO A 115 25.53 6.16 29.01
N PHE A 116 24.61 6.63 28.17
CA PHE A 116 24.70 6.48 26.71
C PHE A 116 24.97 7.82 26.04
N SER A 117 26.16 7.99 25.46
CA SER A 117 26.49 9.19 24.69
C SER A 117 26.08 9.02 23.24
N THR A 118 25.13 9.84 22.80
CA THR A 118 24.75 9.93 21.38
C THR A 118 25.97 10.28 20.52
N ASN A 119 26.04 9.65 19.35
CA ASN A 119 27.07 9.94 18.34
C ASN A 119 26.45 9.88 16.94
N GLN A 120 27.28 9.98 15.90
CA GLN A 120 26.84 9.93 14.50
C GLN A 120 26.30 8.56 14.02
N PHE A 121 26.28 7.54 14.88
CA PHE A 121 25.87 6.17 14.57
C PHE A 121 24.71 5.66 15.44
N PHE A 122 24.61 6.11 16.69
CA PHE A 122 23.59 5.68 17.64
C PHE A 122 23.08 6.86 18.47
N SER A 123 21.78 6.84 18.76
CA SER A 123 21.11 7.76 19.68
C SER A 123 19.96 7.04 20.38
N ILE A 124 19.53 7.54 21.54
CA ILE A 124 18.32 7.06 22.20
C ILE A 124 17.12 7.39 21.28
N SER A 125 16.31 6.38 20.96
CA SER A 125 15.15 6.55 20.09
C SER A 125 14.04 7.31 20.82
N PHE A 126 13.33 8.19 20.12
CA PHE A 126 12.14 8.85 20.66
C PHE A 126 10.94 7.89 20.83
N GLU A 127 11.02 6.65 20.32
CA GLU A 127 10.01 5.61 20.52
C GLU A 127 10.03 5.01 21.95
N ASN A 128 10.98 5.41 22.80
CA ASN A 128 10.96 5.01 24.21
C ASN A 128 9.89 5.79 24.97
N VAL A 129 9.18 5.08 25.85
CA VAL A 129 8.28 5.62 26.85
C VAL A 129 8.93 5.47 28.21
N ILE A 130 8.97 6.56 28.98
CA ILE A 130 9.65 6.63 30.26
C ILE A 130 8.61 6.82 31.38
N SER A 131 8.72 6.06 32.46
CA SER A 131 8.09 6.42 33.73
C SER A 131 9.13 7.07 34.61
N LEU A 132 8.84 8.26 35.10
CA LEU A 132 9.70 9.08 35.95
C LEU A 132 9.21 9.02 37.39
N TYR A 133 10.12 8.85 38.33
CA TYR A 133 9.80 8.65 39.75
C TYR A 133 10.36 9.77 40.59
N ASP A 134 9.61 10.13 41.63
CA ASP A 134 9.95 11.16 42.61
C ASP A 134 10.32 12.49 41.93
N CYS A 135 9.43 12.99 41.07
CA CYS A 135 9.58 14.28 40.38
C CYS A 135 8.90 15.39 41.17
N GLU A 136 9.56 16.56 41.27
CA GLU A 136 8.98 17.75 41.89
C GLU A 136 8.03 18.49 40.92
N ASP A 137 8.30 18.44 39.61
CA ASP A 137 7.48 19.07 38.58
C ASP A 137 6.55 18.05 37.91
N SER A 138 5.25 18.17 38.20
CA SER A 138 4.19 17.32 37.64
C SER A 138 3.80 17.66 36.20
N SER A 139 4.27 18.78 35.64
CA SER A 139 3.98 19.17 34.24
C SER A 139 4.61 18.24 33.21
N LEU A 140 5.58 17.42 33.64
CA LEU A 140 6.16 16.36 32.82
C LEU A 140 5.16 15.25 32.49
N CYS A 141 4.18 15.01 33.34
CA CYS A 141 3.32 13.83 33.22
C CYS A 141 2.35 13.97 32.05
N LYS A 142 2.39 13.01 31.14
CA LYS A 142 1.50 12.94 29.97
C LYS A 142 0.52 11.79 30.12
N ALA A 143 -0.74 12.06 29.78
CA ALA A 143 -1.77 11.04 29.66
C ALA A 143 -1.51 10.17 28.41
N GLY A 144 -1.99 8.92 28.42
CA GLY A 144 -1.99 8.04 27.24
C GLY A 144 -0.88 6.99 27.18
N CYS A 145 -0.07 6.82 28.23
CA CYS A 145 0.81 5.66 28.38
C CYS A 145 0.11 4.44 28.98
N GLU A 146 -1.02 4.67 29.66
CA GLU A 146 -1.83 3.68 30.39
C GLU A 146 -2.49 2.64 29.47
N SER A 147 -2.58 2.91 28.16
CA SER A 147 -3.16 1.99 27.17
C SER A 147 -2.26 0.79 26.84
N ASN A 148 -1.03 0.74 27.37
CA ASN A 148 -0.11 -0.37 27.15
C ASN A 148 0.10 -1.15 28.44
N VAL A 149 -0.02 -2.48 28.37
CA VAL A 149 0.34 -3.35 29.49
C VAL A 149 1.86 -3.33 29.62
N LEU A 150 2.35 -2.66 30.66
CA LEU A 150 3.77 -2.59 31.01
C LEU A 150 4.06 -3.64 32.08
N PHE A 151 4.95 -4.57 31.77
CA PHE A 151 5.32 -5.62 32.72
C PHE A 151 6.40 -5.13 33.68
N GLY A 152 6.23 -5.50 34.95
CA GLY A 152 7.27 -5.42 35.96
C GLY A 152 8.46 -6.31 35.62
N CYS A 153 9.54 -6.16 36.38
CA CYS A 153 10.80 -6.84 36.10
C CYS A 153 10.77 -8.36 36.39
N ASP A 154 9.70 -8.88 36.99
CA ASP A 154 9.44 -10.31 37.25
C ASP A 154 8.51 -10.95 36.21
N GLY A 155 8.04 -10.18 35.23
CA GLY A 155 7.15 -10.65 34.15
C GLY A 155 5.71 -10.92 34.58
N ARG A 156 5.31 -10.50 35.79
CA ARG A 156 3.91 -10.53 36.23
C ARG A 156 3.19 -9.27 35.74
N GLU A 157 1.89 -9.41 35.46
CA GLU A 157 1.02 -8.26 35.22
C GLU A 157 0.94 -7.45 36.52
N GLU A 158 1.16 -6.13 36.43
CA GLU A 158 0.75 -5.23 37.50
C GLU A 158 -0.78 -5.19 37.46
N ASP A 159 -1.40 -5.95 38.35
CA ASP A 159 -2.85 -6.08 38.48
C ASP A 159 -3.43 -4.73 38.92
N GLU A 160 -4.33 -4.15 38.10
CA GLU A 160 -5.00 -2.85 38.33
C GLU A 160 -5.75 -2.80 39.68
N THR A 161 -5.99 -3.95 40.32
CA THR A 161 -6.82 -4.07 41.52
C THR A 161 -6.04 -4.06 42.85
N SER A 162 -4.71 -4.05 42.83
CA SER A 162 -3.89 -3.89 44.04
C SER A 162 -3.33 -2.47 44.15
N GLY A 163 -4.09 -1.57 44.76
CA GLY A 163 -3.58 -0.26 45.18
C GLY A 163 -2.36 -0.41 46.08
N GLY A 164 -1.18 -0.04 45.58
CA GLY A 164 0.04 0.07 46.38
C GLY A 164 1.35 0.10 45.58
N GLY A 165 1.78 1.30 45.18
CA GLY A 165 3.22 1.61 45.01
C GLY A 165 3.63 2.36 43.75
N ASP A 166 3.28 3.65 43.65
CA ASP A 166 3.83 4.67 42.74
C ASP A 166 4.12 4.25 41.29
N ILE A 167 3.08 4.30 40.45
CA ILE A 167 3.26 4.36 38.99
C ILE A 167 3.91 5.71 38.70
N GLY A 168 5.20 5.69 38.39
CA GLY A 168 5.94 6.89 38.02
C GLY A 168 5.23 7.65 36.90
N CYS A 169 5.30 8.97 36.97
CA CYS A 169 4.84 9.94 35.99
C CYS A 169 5.25 9.55 34.56
N CYS A 170 4.30 9.31 33.66
CA CYS A 170 4.66 8.92 32.30
C CYS A 170 5.12 10.09 31.42
N TYR A 171 6.18 9.86 30.64
CA TYR A 171 6.72 10.77 29.65
C TYR A 171 7.15 10.02 28.37
N PRO A 172 6.44 10.16 27.24
CA PRO A 172 6.91 9.65 25.96
C PRO A 172 8.01 10.55 25.38
N LEU A 173 9.14 9.98 24.96
CA LEU A 173 10.26 10.78 24.42
C LEU A 173 9.91 11.51 23.11
N SER A 174 8.86 11.08 22.43
CA SER A 174 8.26 11.77 21.27
C SER A 174 7.59 13.11 21.59
N ASP A 175 7.33 13.44 22.87
CA ASP A 175 6.70 14.71 23.25
C ASP A 175 7.64 15.91 23.11
N HIS A 176 8.96 15.69 23.19
CA HIS A 176 10.00 16.69 22.98
C HIS A 176 9.98 17.94 23.89
N SER A 177 9.08 18.04 24.88
CA SER A 177 9.00 19.21 25.76
C SER A 177 10.17 19.31 26.74
N ALA A 178 10.57 18.19 27.33
CA ALA A 178 11.59 18.11 28.37
C ALA A 178 12.90 17.44 27.94
N TRP A 179 12.81 16.50 26.99
CA TRP A 179 13.90 15.71 26.43
C TRP A 179 13.99 15.92 24.92
N ARG A 180 15.19 16.08 24.37
CA ARG A 180 15.44 16.25 22.93
C ARG A 180 16.39 15.17 22.41
N PRO A 181 16.35 14.86 21.09
CA PRO A 181 17.32 13.96 20.49
C PRO A 181 18.76 14.38 20.79
N GLY A 182 19.55 13.47 21.37
CA GLY A 182 20.91 13.73 21.84
C GLY A 182 21.03 13.88 23.36
N ASP A 183 19.94 14.15 24.07
CA ASP A 183 19.90 14.20 25.53
C ASP A 183 19.97 12.78 26.12
N ASP A 184 20.62 12.65 27.27
CA ASP A 184 20.51 11.46 28.12
C ASP A 184 19.33 11.60 29.11
N PHE A 185 19.09 10.59 29.95
CA PHE A 185 18.01 10.64 30.94
C PHE A 185 18.30 11.54 32.14
N SER A 186 19.54 12.04 32.30
CA SER A 186 19.88 12.93 33.40
C SER A 186 19.21 14.30 33.30
N VAL A 187 18.72 14.67 32.10
CA VAL A 187 17.98 15.92 31.87
C VAL A 187 16.71 16.02 32.71
N PHE A 188 16.13 14.89 33.13
CA PHE A 188 14.93 14.88 33.98
C PHE A 188 15.23 15.32 35.41
N GLY A 189 16.50 15.30 35.84
CA GLY A 189 16.90 15.77 37.16
C GLY A 189 16.63 17.26 37.39
N LYS A 190 16.54 18.06 36.32
CA LYS A 190 16.18 19.50 36.42
C LYS A 190 14.72 19.73 36.85
N TYR A 191 13.90 18.69 36.79
CA TYR A 191 12.50 18.67 37.20
C TYR A 191 12.30 17.93 38.54
N GLY A 192 13.38 17.70 39.28
CA GLY A 192 13.38 17.03 40.58
C GLY A 192 13.32 15.50 40.52
N CYS A 193 13.14 14.90 39.34
CA CYS A 193 13.04 13.44 39.21
C CYS A 193 14.30 12.72 39.72
N ARG A 194 14.14 11.62 40.46
CA ARG A 194 15.26 10.81 40.97
C ARG A 194 15.48 9.52 40.22
N GLY A 195 14.42 8.91 39.71
CA GLY A 195 14.46 7.61 39.07
C GLY A 195 13.68 7.56 37.77
N PHE A 196 13.96 6.53 36.97
CA PHE A 196 13.20 6.23 35.77
C PHE A 196 13.18 4.74 35.43
N SER A 197 12.16 4.36 34.66
CA SER A 197 12.09 3.09 33.94
C SER A 197 11.75 3.38 32.48
N SER A 198 12.22 2.53 31.58
CA SER A 198 12.07 2.71 30.13
C SER A 198 11.50 1.45 29.50
N TRP A 199 10.55 1.66 28.58
CA TRP A 199 9.98 0.60 27.76
C TRP A 199 9.84 1.06 26.31
N VAL A 200 9.82 0.09 25.42
CA VAL A 200 9.38 0.28 24.04
C VAL A 200 8.13 -0.56 23.81
N VAL A 201 7.15 0.00 23.10
CA VAL A 201 5.96 -0.74 22.67
C VAL A 201 6.14 -1.08 21.19
N PRO A 202 6.49 -2.34 20.83
CA PRO A 202 6.68 -2.72 19.45
C PRO A 202 5.40 -2.53 18.63
N ARG A 203 5.54 -2.07 17.38
CA ARG A 203 4.41 -1.87 16.46
C ARG A 203 3.55 -3.15 16.34
N GLY A 204 2.23 -3.00 16.45
CA GLY A 204 1.28 -4.13 16.40
C GLY A 204 1.20 -4.95 17.69
N ARG A 205 1.78 -4.47 18.81
CA ARG A 205 1.64 -5.09 20.13
C ARG A 205 1.18 -4.06 21.14
N ASN A 206 0.28 -4.46 22.04
CA ASN A 206 -0.18 -3.62 23.16
C ASN A 206 0.64 -3.87 24.43
N ARG A 207 1.79 -4.54 24.29
CA ARG A 207 2.65 -4.98 25.41
C ARG A 207 4.01 -4.29 25.30
N GLY A 208 4.37 -3.53 26.32
CA GLY A 208 5.68 -2.89 26.43
C GLY A 208 6.77 -3.89 26.78
N LYS A 209 7.95 -3.73 26.17
CA LYS A 209 9.17 -4.44 26.56
C LYS A 209 10.10 -3.48 27.28
N ARG A 210 10.53 -3.88 28.49
CA ARG A 210 11.51 -3.13 29.29
C ARG A 210 12.85 -3.05 28.55
N GLY A 211 13.44 -1.86 28.57
CA GLY A 211 14.74 -1.59 28.00
C GLY A 211 14.78 -0.21 27.34
N VAL A 212 15.91 0.11 26.74
CA VAL A 212 16.12 1.36 26.00
C VAL A 212 16.33 1.04 24.54
N LYS A 213 15.40 1.45 23.67
CA LYS A 213 15.53 1.38 22.22
C LYS A 213 16.55 2.43 21.77
N LEU A 214 17.58 1.98 21.08
CA LEU A 214 18.55 2.82 20.39
C LEU A 214 18.20 2.86 18.91
N GLU A 215 18.16 4.04 18.32
CA GLU A 215 18.15 4.20 16.86
C GLU A 215 19.59 4.14 16.35
N TRP A 216 19.79 3.53 15.18
CA TRP A 216 21.09 3.53 14.51
C TRP A 216 21.03 4.24 13.16
N ALA A 217 22.15 4.79 12.71
CA ALA A 217 22.27 5.42 11.40
C ALA A 217 23.71 5.47 10.90
N ILE A 218 23.92 5.85 9.64
CA ILE A 218 25.23 6.17 9.08
C ILE A 218 25.33 7.66 8.74
N PRO A 219 26.50 8.31 8.93
CA PRO A 219 26.69 9.70 8.53
C PRO A 219 26.36 9.90 7.05
N ARG A 220 25.62 10.97 6.71
CA ARG A 220 25.22 11.23 5.32
C ARG A 220 26.41 11.33 4.37
N ASN A 221 27.54 11.90 4.81
CA ASN A 221 28.76 12.00 4.01
C ASN A 221 29.40 10.63 3.70
N SER A 222 29.02 9.58 4.44
CA SER A 222 29.44 8.20 4.23
C SER A 222 28.37 7.34 3.55
N SER A 223 27.26 7.96 3.11
CA SER A 223 26.14 7.23 2.49
C SER A 223 26.26 7.07 0.97
N GLU A 224 27.10 7.88 0.32
CA GLU A 224 27.35 7.84 -1.11
C GLU A 224 28.07 6.53 -1.47
N GLY A 225 27.42 5.66 -2.25
CA GLY A 225 27.91 4.31 -2.58
C GLY A 225 27.63 3.23 -1.54
N THR A 226 26.96 3.54 -0.42
CA THR A 226 26.62 2.58 0.63
C THR A 226 25.22 1.98 0.46
N CYS A 227 24.26 2.76 -0.04
CA CYS A 227 22.91 2.27 -0.35
C CYS A 227 22.86 1.56 -1.70
N ASP A 228 22.13 0.44 -1.75
CA ASP A 228 21.81 -0.29 -2.97
C ASP A 228 21.14 0.65 -4.01
N PRO A 229 21.40 0.49 -5.33
CA PRO A 229 20.73 1.29 -6.36
C PRO A 229 19.19 1.27 -6.28
N GLU A 230 18.63 0.13 -5.83
CA GLU A 230 17.19 -0.06 -5.62
C GLU A 230 16.74 0.32 -4.20
N ALA A 231 17.61 0.94 -3.41
CA ALA A 231 17.27 1.59 -2.16
C ALA A 231 17.12 3.11 -2.32
N ARG A 232 16.51 3.74 -1.32
CA ARG A 232 16.49 5.19 -1.11
C ARG A 232 17.08 5.52 0.25
N THR A 233 17.73 6.68 0.35
CA THR A 233 18.20 7.21 1.62
C THR A 233 17.03 7.82 2.40
N VAL A 234 16.93 7.46 3.68
CA VAL A 234 15.98 8.03 4.64
C VAL A 234 16.74 8.68 5.78
N ASN A 235 16.28 9.84 6.27
CA ASN A 235 16.95 10.50 7.38
C ASN A 235 16.72 9.75 8.68
N ALA A 236 17.77 9.63 9.49
CA ALA A 236 17.63 9.20 10.85
C ALA A 236 16.91 10.27 11.67
N THR A 237 16.08 9.82 12.60
CA THR A 237 15.17 10.68 13.36
C THR A 237 15.83 11.21 14.62
N ALA A 238 16.58 10.38 15.34
CA ALA A 238 17.27 10.73 16.57
C ALA A 238 18.74 11.12 16.37
N ILE A 239 19.28 11.00 15.14
CA ILE A 239 20.68 11.26 14.81
C ILE A 239 20.75 12.29 13.67
N GLN A 240 21.02 13.55 14.02
CA GLN A 240 21.07 14.64 13.04
C GLN A 240 22.18 14.43 12.01
N GLY A 241 21.89 14.72 10.73
CA GLY A 241 22.88 14.61 9.65
C GLY A 241 23.23 13.17 9.24
N SER A 242 22.51 12.18 9.74
CA SER A 242 22.71 10.76 9.44
C SER A 242 21.50 10.17 8.72
N VAL A 243 21.72 9.08 7.98
CA VAL A 243 20.74 8.44 7.10
C VAL A 243 20.78 6.92 7.25
N ARG A 244 19.74 6.25 6.72
CA ARG A 244 19.66 4.80 6.51
C ARG A 244 19.26 4.51 5.06
N CYS A 245 19.48 3.28 4.62
CA CYS A 245 19.00 2.81 3.32
C CYS A 245 17.72 2.01 3.51
N VAL A 246 16.72 2.25 2.67
CA VAL A 246 15.45 1.52 2.68
C VAL A 246 15.13 1.11 1.25
N CYS A 247 14.80 -0.15 1.03
CA CYS A 247 14.44 -0.65 -0.29
C CYS A 247 13.21 0.07 -0.85
N ARG A 248 13.22 0.28 -2.16
CA ARG A 248 12.06 0.80 -2.90
C ARG A 248 10.96 -0.25 -2.94
N ASP A 249 9.74 0.22 -3.19
CA ASP A 249 8.56 -0.65 -3.28
C ASP A 249 8.78 -1.77 -4.31
N GLY A 250 8.43 -3.01 -3.93
CA GLY A 250 8.69 -4.20 -4.74
C GLY A 250 10.09 -4.82 -4.54
N PHE A 251 10.89 -4.27 -3.63
CA PHE A 251 12.16 -4.85 -3.20
C PHE A 251 12.19 -5.00 -1.68
N ALA A 252 12.87 -6.03 -1.20
CA ALA A 252 13.06 -6.34 0.21
C ALA A 252 14.53 -6.66 0.48
N GLY A 253 15.01 -6.28 1.67
CA GLY A 253 16.39 -6.45 2.08
C GLY A 253 16.80 -5.37 3.08
N ASP A 254 18.10 -5.29 3.36
CA ASP A 254 18.64 -4.28 4.27
C ASP A 254 18.94 -2.94 3.56
N GLY A 255 18.92 -2.92 2.23
CA GLY A 255 19.10 -1.72 1.43
C GLY A 255 20.56 -1.26 1.27
N PHE A 256 21.53 -2.02 1.75
CA PHE A 256 22.95 -1.67 1.66
C PHE A 256 23.68 -2.50 0.61
N VAL A 257 24.53 -1.87 -0.21
CA VAL A 257 25.36 -2.56 -1.22
C VAL A 257 26.26 -3.62 -0.60
N HIS A 258 26.78 -3.36 0.59
CA HIS A 258 27.67 -4.26 1.33
C HIS A 258 26.92 -5.23 2.26
N GLY A 259 25.58 -5.14 2.29
CA GLY A 259 24.70 -6.07 2.98
C GLY A 259 24.04 -7.04 1.99
N ASN A 260 22.76 -7.33 2.21
CA ASN A 260 21.91 -8.09 1.30
C ASN A 260 21.40 -7.25 0.13
N GLY A 261 21.54 -5.93 0.21
CA GLY A 261 21.05 -5.00 -0.79
C GLY A 261 19.52 -5.00 -0.86
N CYS A 262 18.99 -4.70 -2.04
CA CYS A 262 17.56 -4.75 -2.31
C CYS A 262 17.27 -5.84 -3.34
N LEU A 263 16.63 -6.92 -2.88
CA LEU A 263 16.20 -8.01 -3.75
C LEU A 263 14.76 -7.82 -4.13
N ARG A 264 14.44 -8.02 -5.42
CA ARG A 264 13.06 -7.96 -5.89
C ARG A 264 12.20 -8.94 -5.09
N SER A 265 11.14 -8.45 -4.46
CA SER A 265 10.16 -9.26 -3.76
C SER A 265 8.95 -9.54 -4.66
N CYS A 266 8.46 -10.77 -4.63
CA CYS A 266 7.24 -11.17 -5.32
C CYS A 266 6.60 -12.37 -4.61
N TYR A 267 5.33 -12.61 -4.87
CA TYR A 267 4.63 -13.78 -4.34
C TYR A 267 4.59 -14.91 -5.37
N ARG A 268 4.97 -16.12 -4.95
CA ARG A 268 4.80 -17.36 -5.72
C ARG A 268 4.28 -18.45 -4.79
N ASP A 269 3.23 -19.15 -5.22
CA ASP A 269 2.62 -20.27 -4.49
C ASP A 269 2.27 -19.92 -3.03
N GLY A 270 1.69 -18.72 -2.81
CA GLY A 270 1.29 -18.24 -1.48
C GLY A 270 2.45 -17.82 -0.56
N ASN A 271 3.70 -17.87 -1.02
CA ASN A 271 4.87 -17.47 -0.24
C ASN A 271 5.60 -16.29 -0.89
N GLU A 272 6.10 -15.38 -0.06
CA GLU A 272 6.99 -14.32 -0.53
C GLU A 272 8.35 -14.93 -0.92
N VAL A 273 8.80 -14.65 -2.14
CA VAL A 273 10.09 -15.10 -2.68
C VAL A 273 10.87 -13.90 -3.20
N TYR A 274 12.20 -14.00 -3.14
CA TYR A 274 13.10 -12.88 -3.46
C TYR A 274 14.04 -13.18 -4.63
N GLY A 275 14.48 -12.12 -5.30
CA GLY A 275 15.52 -12.13 -6.34
C GLY A 275 15.13 -12.95 -7.56
N ASN A 276 16.04 -13.80 -8.05
CA ASN A 276 15.88 -14.58 -9.29
C ASN A 276 14.72 -15.58 -9.25
N LYS A 277 14.16 -15.87 -8.06
CA LYS A 277 12.96 -16.70 -7.92
C LYS A 277 11.70 -15.98 -8.43
N CYS A 278 11.73 -14.65 -8.53
CA CYS A 278 10.71 -13.84 -9.17
C CYS A 278 10.69 -13.94 -10.68
N GLU A 279 11.73 -14.50 -11.30
CA GLU A 279 11.72 -14.72 -12.73
C GLU A 279 10.76 -15.87 -13.06
N ILE A 280 9.74 -15.57 -13.86
CA ILE A 280 8.94 -16.59 -14.53
C ILE A 280 9.88 -17.23 -15.54
N LYS A 281 10.30 -18.49 -15.30
CA LYS A 281 10.89 -19.30 -16.37
C LYS A 281 9.83 -19.41 -17.46
N LYS A 282 9.94 -18.56 -18.48
CA LYS A 282 9.21 -18.72 -19.72
C LYS A 282 9.50 -20.15 -20.15
N HIS A 283 8.47 -20.99 -20.20
CA HIS A 283 8.60 -22.37 -20.64
C HIS A 283 9.11 -22.29 -22.07
N ASN A 284 10.44 -22.36 -22.24
CA ASN A 284 11.07 -22.18 -23.53
C ASN A 284 10.50 -23.26 -24.43
N GLY A 285 9.78 -22.84 -25.47
CA GLY A 285 9.25 -23.67 -26.54
C GLY A 285 10.38 -24.26 -27.37
N LYS A 286 11.23 -25.10 -26.77
CA LYS A 286 12.29 -25.86 -27.45
C LYS A 286 11.72 -26.93 -28.39
N LYS A 287 10.39 -27.08 -28.49
CA LYS A 287 9.74 -27.98 -29.46
C LYS A 287 9.29 -27.30 -30.76
N LEU A 288 9.36 -25.97 -30.91
CA LEU A 288 8.88 -25.28 -32.12
C LEU A 288 9.98 -24.96 -33.16
N THR A 289 11.25 -24.95 -32.76
CA THR A 289 12.35 -24.61 -33.69
C THR A 289 12.67 -25.72 -34.69
N VAL A 290 12.42 -27.00 -34.34
CA VAL A 290 12.67 -28.14 -35.24
C VAL A 290 11.61 -28.23 -36.35
N LEU A 291 10.36 -27.82 -36.09
CA LEU A 291 9.27 -27.92 -37.07
C LEU A 291 9.35 -26.83 -38.15
N ALA A 292 9.86 -25.64 -37.79
CA ALA A 292 10.07 -24.55 -38.74
C ALA A 292 11.23 -24.81 -39.73
N GLY A 293 12.25 -25.56 -39.31
CA GLY A 293 13.41 -25.89 -40.16
C GLY A 293 13.13 -26.88 -41.27
N VAL A 294 12.10 -27.73 -41.14
CA VAL A 294 11.75 -28.76 -42.12
C VAL A 294 10.59 -28.33 -43.03
N LEU A 295 9.64 -27.54 -42.52
CA LEU A 295 8.47 -27.11 -43.29
C LEU A 295 8.76 -25.93 -44.24
N ALA A 296 9.67 -25.03 -43.87
CA ALA A 296 10.01 -23.87 -44.71
C ALA A 296 10.67 -24.25 -46.06
N PRO A 297 11.63 -25.20 -46.11
CA PRO A 297 12.20 -25.65 -47.38
C PRO A 297 11.19 -26.34 -48.30
N LEU A 298 10.26 -27.12 -47.73
CA LEU A 298 9.22 -27.81 -48.49
C LEU A 298 8.21 -26.85 -49.12
N PHE A 299 7.82 -25.78 -48.40
CA PHE A 299 6.95 -24.73 -48.93
C PHE A 299 7.64 -23.91 -50.02
N ILE A 300 8.93 -23.62 -49.88
CA ILE A 300 9.70 -22.89 -50.90
C ILE A 300 9.84 -23.74 -52.16
N LEU A 301 10.15 -25.03 -52.03
CA LEU A 301 10.27 -25.94 -53.17
C LEU A 301 8.94 -26.14 -53.89
N GLY A 302 7.84 -26.28 -53.15
CA GLY A 302 6.48 -26.35 -53.71
C GLY A 302 6.07 -25.06 -54.43
N SER A 303 6.42 -23.90 -53.89
CA SER A 303 6.13 -22.60 -54.49
C SER A 303 6.93 -22.36 -55.77
N LEU A 304 8.21 -22.78 -55.81
CA LEU A 304 9.05 -22.68 -57.00
C LEU A 304 8.58 -23.63 -58.12
N LEU A 305 8.12 -24.83 -57.77
CA LEU A 305 7.51 -25.77 -58.74
C LEU A 305 6.19 -25.23 -59.29
N ALA A 306 5.34 -24.64 -58.44
CA ALA A 306 4.10 -24.00 -58.88
C ALA A 306 4.37 -22.81 -59.82
N LEU A 307 5.36 -21.98 -59.49
CA LEU A 307 5.79 -20.86 -60.33
C LEU A 307 6.33 -21.34 -61.68
N PHE A 308 7.11 -22.42 -61.71
CA PHE A 308 7.60 -23.03 -62.94
C PHE A 308 6.46 -23.61 -63.82
N CYS A 309 5.42 -24.18 -63.21
CA CYS A 309 4.22 -24.63 -63.91
C CYS A 309 3.39 -23.46 -64.48
N LEU A 310 3.33 -22.33 -63.77
CA LEU A 310 2.62 -21.13 -64.22
C LEU A 310 3.36 -20.42 -65.36
N LEU A 311 4.69 -20.37 -65.32
CA LEU A 311 5.53 -19.77 -66.37
C LEU A 311 5.57 -20.59 -67.67
N LYS A 312 5.11 -21.85 -67.65
CA LYS A 312 4.97 -22.70 -68.85
C LYS A 312 3.59 -22.67 -69.50
N ARG A 313 2.64 -21.87 -69.00
CA ARG A 313 1.35 -21.71 -69.68
C ARG A 313 1.46 -20.68 -70.82
N PRO A 314 1.16 -21.04 -72.08
CA PRO A 314 1.15 -20.09 -73.18
C PRO A 314 0.01 -19.07 -73.00
N VAL A 315 0.36 -17.80 -73.17
CA VAL A 315 -0.51 -16.62 -73.06
C VAL A 315 -1.50 -16.60 -74.22
N THR A 316 -2.79 -16.46 -73.91
CA THR A 316 -3.81 -16.00 -74.86
C THR A 316 -4.46 -14.73 -74.29
N THR A 317 -4.40 -13.68 -75.09
CA THR A 317 -4.88 -12.32 -74.84
C THR A 317 -6.37 -12.19 -75.15
N THR A 318 -7.13 -11.49 -74.30
CA THR A 318 -8.22 -10.61 -74.78
C THR A 318 -8.60 -9.55 -73.74
N HIS A 319 -8.92 -8.37 -74.27
CA HIS A 319 -9.23 -7.09 -73.68
C HIS A 319 -10.57 -7.03 -72.91
N GLU A 320 -10.73 -6.06 -72.00
CA GLU A 320 -11.59 -4.85 -72.10
C GLU A 320 -12.03 -4.27 -70.73
N GLY A 321 -11.78 -2.95 -70.54
CA GLY A 321 -12.53 -1.93 -69.76
C GLY A 321 -12.75 -2.10 -68.24
N GLN A 322 -12.86 -1.06 -67.40
CA GLN A 322 -12.90 0.39 -67.61
C GLN A 322 -12.76 1.11 -66.23
N HIS A 323 -11.90 2.13 -66.17
CA HIS A 323 -11.91 3.41 -65.42
C HIS A 323 -12.33 3.57 -63.93
N PHE A 324 -11.37 4.12 -63.14
CA PHE A 324 -11.39 5.34 -62.26
C PHE A 324 -12.45 5.48 -61.11
N ASP A 325 -12.18 6.03 -59.92
CA ASP A 325 -11.04 6.80 -59.39
C ASP A 325 -11.07 6.97 -57.85
N HIS A 326 -9.87 7.20 -57.29
CA HIS A 326 -9.45 7.96 -56.09
C HIS A 326 -10.17 7.98 -54.71
N SER A 327 -9.36 7.63 -53.68
CA SER A 327 -9.53 7.68 -52.21
C SER A 327 -9.64 9.11 -51.61
N PRO A 328 -9.93 9.28 -50.29
CA PRO A 328 -8.91 9.06 -49.25
C PRO A 328 -9.37 8.33 -47.99
N THR A 329 -8.37 7.68 -47.41
CA THR A 329 -8.28 6.90 -46.18
C THR A 329 -8.71 7.65 -44.91
N THR A 330 -9.52 7.00 -44.08
CA THR A 330 -9.49 7.16 -42.61
C THR A 330 -9.50 5.76 -42.01
N THR A 331 -8.32 5.22 -41.73
CA THR A 331 -8.15 3.95 -41.04
C THR A 331 -8.52 4.12 -39.57
N THR A 332 -9.77 3.86 -39.23
CA THR A 332 -10.17 3.54 -37.86
C THR A 332 -9.57 2.19 -37.48
N THR A 333 -8.53 2.22 -36.64
CA THR A 333 -7.97 1.02 -36.01
C THR A 333 -8.99 0.52 -34.98
N SER A 334 -9.84 -0.41 -35.39
CA SER A 334 -10.75 -1.12 -34.51
C SER A 334 -9.94 -2.09 -33.63
N VAL A 335 -9.72 -1.70 -32.38
CA VAL A 335 -9.18 -2.61 -31.37
C VAL A 335 -10.33 -3.54 -30.96
N SER A 336 -10.27 -4.79 -31.41
CA SER A 336 -11.27 -5.80 -31.05
C SER A 336 -11.10 -6.21 -29.58
N PHE A 337 -12.01 -5.79 -28.71
CA PHE A 337 -12.11 -6.32 -27.35
C PHE A 337 -12.58 -7.77 -27.39
N ARG A 338 -11.87 -8.64 -26.68
CA ARG A 338 -12.19 -10.07 -26.59
C ARG A 338 -13.49 -10.22 -25.81
N LYS A 339 -14.49 -10.74 -26.49
CA LYS A 339 -15.80 -11.16 -25.97
C LYS A 339 -15.60 -12.22 -24.87
N GLY A 340 -15.64 -11.81 -23.61
CA GLY A 340 -15.47 -12.71 -22.47
C GLY A 340 -16.14 -12.15 -21.22
N TYR A 341 -17.41 -12.51 -21.02
CA TYR A 341 -18.12 -12.53 -19.74
C TYR A 341 -18.40 -11.21 -19.01
N THR A 342 -19.16 -10.29 -19.63
CA THR A 342 -20.33 -9.60 -19.02
C THR A 342 -21.20 -8.97 -20.13
N LYS A 343 -22.51 -8.84 -19.87
CA LYS A 343 -23.54 -8.35 -20.80
C LYS A 343 -23.62 -6.81 -20.78
N THR A 344 -22.48 -6.12 -20.80
CA THR A 344 -22.42 -4.66 -20.73
C THR A 344 -22.69 -4.02 -22.10
N ARG A 345 -23.50 -2.95 -22.12
CA ARG A 345 -23.91 -2.29 -23.37
C ARG A 345 -22.83 -1.32 -23.85
N LEU A 346 -22.50 -1.37 -25.14
CA LEU A 346 -21.71 -0.32 -25.78
C LEU A 346 -22.63 0.85 -26.12
N PHE A 347 -22.39 2.00 -25.49
CA PHE A 347 -23.08 3.25 -25.76
C PHE A 347 -22.30 4.05 -26.81
N THR A 348 -23.02 4.80 -27.65
CA THR A 348 -22.38 5.80 -28.50
C THR A 348 -22.19 7.10 -27.72
N TYR A 349 -21.15 7.87 -28.03
CA TYR A 349 -20.94 9.17 -27.37
C TYR A 349 -22.15 10.08 -27.54
N ARG A 350 -22.72 10.13 -28.74
CA ARG A 350 -23.91 10.93 -29.06
C ARG A 350 -25.11 10.55 -28.19
N GLU A 351 -25.30 9.27 -27.90
CA GLU A 351 -26.39 8.83 -27.00
C GLU A 351 -26.21 9.39 -25.59
N LEU A 352 -24.98 9.36 -25.07
CA LEU A 352 -24.67 9.88 -23.73
C LEU A 352 -24.66 11.42 -23.69
N GLU A 353 -24.25 12.06 -24.77
CA GLU A 353 -24.35 13.50 -24.96
C GLU A 353 -25.81 13.96 -24.94
N GLU A 354 -26.68 13.31 -25.74
CA GLU A 354 -28.12 13.59 -25.73
C GLU A 354 -28.73 13.32 -24.34
N ALA A 355 -28.36 12.21 -23.69
CA ALA A 355 -28.87 11.85 -22.37
C ALA A 355 -28.50 12.86 -21.26
N THR A 356 -27.31 13.46 -21.35
CA THR A 356 -26.78 14.45 -20.39
C THR A 356 -27.01 15.89 -20.83
N LYS A 357 -27.79 16.12 -21.89
CA LYS A 357 -28.05 17.44 -22.50
C LYS A 357 -26.76 18.16 -22.93
N GLY A 358 -25.75 17.43 -23.38
CA GLY A 358 -24.45 17.97 -23.78
C GLY A 358 -23.47 18.13 -22.61
N PHE A 359 -23.55 17.28 -21.59
CA PHE A 359 -22.72 17.38 -20.38
C PHE A 359 -22.79 18.75 -19.69
N GLN A 360 -23.98 19.35 -19.64
CA GLN A 360 -24.19 20.66 -19.02
C GLN A 360 -23.92 20.62 -17.52
N ASP A 361 -23.45 21.74 -16.96
CA ASP A 361 -23.24 21.88 -15.52
C ASP A 361 -24.52 21.65 -14.69
N SER A 362 -25.71 21.89 -15.26
CA SER A 362 -27.00 21.59 -14.60
C SER A 362 -27.24 20.10 -14.35
N GLN A 363 -26.52 19.23 -15.04
CA GLN A 363 -26.59 17.78 -14.86
C GLN A 363 -25.41 17.23 -14.05
N LYS A 364 -24.43 18.07 -13.68
CA LYS A 364 -23.25 17.66 -12.92
C LYS A 364 -23.66 17.30 -11.49
N LEU A 365 -23.32 16.08 -11.06
CA LEU A 365 -23.57 15.57 -9.71
C LEU A 365 -22.31 15.65 -8.85
N THR A 366 -21.16 15.28 -9.40
CA THR A 366 -19.88 15.30 -8.68
C THR A 366 -18.73 15.46 -9.66
N GLN A 367 -17.70 16.21 -9.23
CA GLN A 367 -16.45 16.39 -9.97
C GLN A 367 -15.28 16.15 -9.02
N GLY A 368 -14.32 15.34 -9.46
CA GLY A 368 -13.11 15.03 -8.69
C GLY A 368 -11.95 14.61 -9.59
N LYS A 369 -10.91 14.03 -8.99
CA LYS A 369 -9.66 13.66 -9.69
C LYS A 369 -9.87 12.61 -10.78
N THR A 370 -10.89 11.77 -10.63
CA THR A 370 -11.22 10.67 -11.55
C THR A 370 -12.16 11.10 -12.68
N GLY A 371 -12.54 12.38 -12.74
CA GLY A 371 -13.45 12.93 -13.74
C GLY A 371 -14.75 13.46 -13.14
N THR A 372 -15.79 13.51 -13.97
CA THR A 372 -17.09 14.12 -13.61
C THR A 372 -18.24 13.15 -13.83
N ILE A 373 -19.14 13.05 -12.85
CA ILE A 373 -20.36 12.27 -12.92
C ILE A 373 -21.54 13.19 -13.20
N TYR A 374 -22.31 12.85 -14.23
CA TYR A 374 -23.53 13.56 -14.65
C TYR A 374 -24.76 12.67 -14.46
N SER A 375 -25.91 13.28 -14.19
CA SER A 375 -27.20 12.63 -14.36
C SER A 375 -27.56 12.63 -15.85
N GLY A 376 -28.03 11.50 -16.36
CA GLY A 376 -28.52 11.39 -17.73
C GLY A 376 -29.85 10.66 -17.79
N ASN A 377 -30.68 11.00 -18.78
CA ASN A 377 -31.87 10.24 -19.13
C ASN A 377 -31.70 9.66 -20.53
N LEU A 378 -31.62 8.33 -20.61
CA LEU A 378 -31.59 7.62 -21.89
C LEU A 378 -32.91 7.81 -22.65
N LYS A 379 -32.92 7.57 -23.97
CA LYS A 379 -34.11 7.74 -24.83
C LYS A 379 -35.33 6.95 -24.39
N ASN A 380 -35.11 5.82 -23.72
CA ASN A 380 -36.16 4.97 -23.16
C ASN A 380 -36.70 5.47 -21.80
N GLY A 381 -36.25 6.65 -21.32
CA GLY A 381 -36.63 7.23 -20.04
C GLY A 381 -35.82 6.72 -18.85
N THR A 382 -34.91 5.76 -19.03
CA THR A 382 -34.08 5.25 -17.93
C THR A 382 -33.09 6.31 -17.47
N ARG A 383 -33.13 6.65 -16.18
CA ARG A 383 -32.16 7.53 -15.54
C ARG A 383 -30.87 6.78 -15.23
N VAL A 384 -29.73 7.41 -15.51
CA VAL A 384 -28.39 6.80 -15.41
C VAL A 384 -27.39 7.79 -14.82
N LEU A 385 -26.31 7.25 -14.26
CA LEU A 385 -25.12 8.02 -13.90
C LEU A 385 -24.09 7.88 -15.03
N VAL A 386 -23.65 9.02 -15.57
CA VAL A 386 -22.69 9.07 -16.68
C VAL A 386 -21.37 9.63 -16.14
N HIS A 387 -20.41 8.75 -15.90
CA HIS A 387 -19.07 9.12 -15.43
C HIS A 387 -18.14 9.34 -16.62
N LYS A 388 -17.87 10.61 -16.91
CA LYS A 388 -16.85 11.01 -17.88
C LYS A 388 -15.49 10.99 -17.19
N VAL A 389 -14.70 9.96 -17.49
CA VAL A 389 -13.38 9.73 -16.89
C VAL A 389 -12.37 10.66 -17.54
N LEU A 390 -11.49 11.23 -16.72
CA LEU A 390 -10.38 12.05 -17.21
C LEU A 390 -9.20 11.13 -17.55
N CYS A 391 -8.71 11.20 -18.79
CA CYS A 391 -7.52 10.48 -19.24
C CYS A 391 -6.54 11.44 -19.92
N GLU A 392 -5.27 11.34 -19.59
CA GLU A 392 -4.23 12.23 -20.12
C GLU A 392 -3.51 11.63 -21.34
N ASN A 393 -3.43 10.31 -21.46
CA ASN A 393 -2.69 9.64 -22.53
C ASN A 393 -3.25 8.26 -22.94
N GLN A 394 -2.76 7.75 -24.07
CA GLN A 394 -3.19 6.47 -24.65
C GLN A 394 -2.85 5.25 -23.79
N ILE A 395 -1.77 5.30 -23.00
CA ILE A 395 -1.38 4.16 -22.13
C ILE A 395 -2.38 4.05 -20.98
N GLU A 396 -2.71 5.18 -20.35
CA GLU A 396 -3.71 5.28 -19.30
C GLU A 396 -5.09 4.82 -19.80
N PHE A 397 -5.47 5.17 -21.03
CA PHE A 397 -6.71 4.66 -21.63
C PHE A 397 -6.80 3.12 -21.69
N LEU A 398 -5.71 2.43 -22.06
CA LEU A 398 -5.69 0.97 -22.12
C LEU A 398 -5.80 0.32 -20.73
N GLU A 399 -5.10 0.88 -19.75
CA GLU A 399 -5.14 0.42 -18.36
C GLU A 399 -6.54 0.62 -17.75
N ILE A 400 -7.13 1.80 -17.98
CA ILE A 400 -8.49 2.13 -17.54
C ILE A 400 -9.53 1.20 -18.18
N SER A 401 -9.42 0.94 -19.48
CA SER A 401 -10.34 0.04 -20.19
C SER A 401 -10.28 -1.37 -19.59
N SER A 402 -9.08 -1.88 -19.30
CA SER A 402 -8.91 -3.15 -18.61
C SER A 402 -9.53 -3.15 -17.21
N GLN A 403 -9.41 -2.05 -16.45
CA GLN A 403 -10.01 -1.94 -15.12
C GLN A 403 -11.55 -1.88 -15.18
N ILE A 404 -12.12 -1.17 -16.17
CA ILE A 404 -13.57 -1.15 -16.40
C ILE A 404 -14.08 -2.56 -16.70
N ASP A 405 -13.37 -3.33 -17.53
CA ASP A 405 -13.73 -4.72 -17.83
C ASP A 405 -13.75 -5.57 -16.56
N HIS A 406 -12.72 -5.48 -15.71
CA HIS A 406 -12.66 -6.21 -14.44
C HIS A 406 -13.75 -5.78 -13.47
N LEU A 407 -13.94 -4.47 -13.26
CA LEU A 407 -14.99 -3.92 -12.40
C LEU A 407 -16.39 -4.33 -12.87
N SER A 408 -16.60 -4.42 -14.19
CA SER A 408 -17.89 -4.84 -14.74
C SER A 408 -18.25 -6.29 -14.40
N ALA A 409 -17.24 -7.13 -14.15
CA ALA A 409 -17.41 -8.53 -13.75
C ALA A 409 -17.66 -8.70 -12.25
N VAL A 410 -17.34 -7.69 -11.43
CA VAL A 410 -17.59 -7.73 -9.99
C VAL A 410 -19.06 -7.45 -9.72
N LEU A 411 -19.76 -8.44 -9.16
CA LEU A 411 -21.12 -8.28 -8.66
C LEU A 411 -21.09 -8.20 -7.13
N HIS A 412 -21.31 -7.01 -6.59
CA HIS A 412 -21.41 -6.80 -5.14
C HIS A 412 -22.57 -5.86 -4.82
N ARG A 413 -23.32 -6.13 -3.75
CA ARG A 413 -24.52 -5.34 -3.42
C ARG A 413 -24.23 -3.87 -3.12
N ASN A 414 -23.04 -3.55 -2.60
CA ASN A 414 -22.63 -2.18 -2.32
C ASN A 414 -21.84 -1.52 -3.46
N LEU A 415 -21.66 -2.20 -4.59
CA LEU A 415 -21.04 -1.65 -5.79
C LEU A 415 -22.14 -1.24 -6.78
N ALA A 416 -22.10 -0.01 -7.29
CA ALA A 416 -23.05 0.41 -8.30
C ALA A 416 -22.85 -0.37 -9.61
N ARG A 417 -23.92 -0.93 -10.15
CA ARG A 417 -23.83 -1.78 -11.34
C ARG A 417 -23.50 -0.96 -12.58
N ILE A 418 -22.43 -1.36 -13.27
CA ILE A 418 -22.08 -0.84 -14.60
C ILE A 418 -23.05 -1.42 -15.62
N ILE A 419 -23.84 -0.55 -16.27
CA ILE A 419 -24.77 -0.95 -17.32
C ILE A 419 -24.15 -0.86 -18.72
N GLY A 420 -23.07 -0.09 -18.87
CA GLY A 420 -22.29 -0.03 -20.10
C GLY A 420 -21.21 1.03 -20.11
N PHE A 421 -20.57 1.19 -21.25
CA PHE A 421 -19.49 2.15 -21.46
C PHE A 421 -19.46 2.68 -22.90
N CYS A 422 -18.74 3.78 -23.12
CA CYS A 422 -18.49 4.40 -24.41
C CYS A 422 -16.99 4.68 -24.57
N MET A 423 -16.44 4.37 -25.76
CA MET A 423 -15.01 4.57 -26.10
C MET A 423 -14.78 5.41 -27.38
N ASP A 424 -15.82 6.10 -27.88
CA ASP A 424 -15.83 6.67 -29.24
C ASP A 424 -14.85 7.84 -29.49
N ILE A 425 -14.42 8.59 -28.47
CA ILE A 425 -13.70 9.87 -28.69
C ILE A 425 -12.45 10.02 -27.81
N GLY A 426 -11.30 10.23 -28.47
CA GLY A 426 -10.18 11.02 -27.94
C GLY A 426 -9.67 10.63 -26.55
N TYR A 427 -9.53 9.33 -26.29
CA TYR A 427 -9.01 8.77 -25.04
C TYR A 427 -9.86 9.02 -23.78
N ASN A 428 -11.08 9.55 -23.86
CA ASN A 428 -11.93 9.78 -22.68
C ASN A 428 -13.04 8.72 -22.59
N PRO A 429 -12.85 7.63 -21.83
CA PRO A 429 -13.88 6.64 -21.64
C PRO A 429 -15.02 7.21 -20.79
N VAL A 430 -16.23 6.82 -21.12
CA VAL A 430 -17.42 7.18 -20.36
C VAL A 430 -18.05 5.91 -19.83
N VAL A 431 -18.17 5.81 -18.50
CA VAL A 431 -18.77 4.66 -17.82
C VAL A 431 -20.19 5.03 -17.42
N VAL A 432 -21.12 4.11 -17.63
CA VAL A 432 -22.54 4.31 -17.33
C VAL A 432 -22.96 3.35 -16.23
N TYR A 433 -23.45 3.91 -15.12
CA TYR A 433 -23.99 3.17 -13.99
C TYR A 433 -25.51 3.32 -13.92
N GLU A 434 -26.16 2.37 -13.24
CA GLU A 434 -27.54 2.58 -12.77
C GLU A 434 -27.63 3.78 -11.82
N TYR A 435 -28.78 4.45 -11.78
CA TYR A 435 -29.02 5.61 -10.90
C TYR A 435 -29.81 5.18 -9.67
N PRO A 436 -29.21 5.14 -8.46
CA PRO A 436 -29.94 4.82 -7.23
C PRO A 436 -30.92 5.93 -6.85
N VAL A 437 -32.10 5.55 -6.36
CA VAL A 437 -33.24 6.48 -6.23
C VAL A 437 -33.03 7.57 -5.19
N ASN A 438 -32.25 7.30 -4.13
CA ASN A 438 -32.09 8.22 -3.02
C ASN A 438 -30.95 9.23 -3.26
N GLY A 439 -30.35 9.27 -4.44
CA GLY A 439 -29.32 10.26 -4.78
C GLY A 439 -28.01 10.02 -4.04
N SER A 440 -27.17 11.05 -3.92
CA SER A 440 -25.85 10.94 -3.30
C SER A 440 -25.91 11.03 -1.78
N LEU A 441 -24.94 10.42 -1.10
CA LEU A 441 -24.73 10.57 0.33
C LEU A 441 -24.43 12.03 0.70
N GLU A 442 -23.71 12.76 -0.15
CA GLU A 442 -23.43 14.20 0.04
C GLU A 442 -24.73 15.01 0.20
N ASP A 443 -25.71 14.76 -0.67
CA ASP A 443 -27.02 15.43 -0.60
C ASP A 443 -27.79 15.02 0.66
N ARG A 444 -27.70 13.74 1.06
CA ARG A 444 -28.44 13.21 2.21
C ARG A 444 -27.87 13.67 3.55
N LEU A 445 -26.56 13.83 3.67
CA LEU A 445 -25.94 14.44 4.85
C LEU A 445 -26.45 15.86 5.03
N ARG A 446 -26.54 16.65 3.96
CA ARG A 446 -27.08 18.03 4.00
C ARG A 446 -28.57 18.10 4.37
N LEU A 447 -29.33 17.04 4.12
CA LEU A 447 -30.75 16.95 4.46
C LEU A 447 -31.00 16.39 5.88
N GLY A 448 -29.96 16.07 6.65
CA GLY A 448 -30.08 15.56 8.01
C GLY A 448 -30.31 14.05 8.08
N LEU A 449 -29.36 13.27 7.56
CA LEU A 449 -29.37 11.80 7.69
C LEU A 449 -29.15 11.39 9.15
N ASP A 450 -29.89 10.40 9.66
CA ASP A 450 -29.72 9.91 11.03
C ASP A 450 -28.39 9.15 11.25
N TRP A 451 -27.96 9.06 12.51
CA TRP A 451 -26.69 8.44 12.87
C TRP A 451 -26.62 6.94 12.55
N CYS A 452 -27.71 6.19 12.76
CA CYS A 452 -27.77 4.76 12.42
C CYS A 452 -27.42 4.53 10.95
N LYS A 453 -28.09 5.25 10.04
CA LYS A 453 -27.86 5.13 8.60
C LYS A 453 -26.44 5.54 8.24
N ARG A 454 -25.93 6.61 8.83
CA ARG A 454 -24.55 7.09 8.62
C ARG A 454 -23.51 6.00 8.93
N VAL A 455 -23.61 5.35 10.09
CA VAL A 455 -22.68 4.28 10.51
C VAL A 455 -22.80 3.06 9.59
N ASN A 456 -24.02 2.62 9.27
CA ASN A 456 -24.23 1.49 8.36
C ASN A 456 -23.61 1.73 6.99
N ILE A 457 -23.80 2.93 6.43
CA ILE A 457 -23.25 3.32 5.12
C ILE A 457 -21.72 3.25 5.12
N VAL A 458 -21.04 3.79 6.15
CA VAL A 458 -19.57 3.74 6.18
C VAL A 458 -19.02 2.34 6.42
N ALA A 459 -19.74 1.51 7.19
CA ALA A 459 -19.38 0.11 7.38
C ALA A 459 -19.52 -0.69 6.08
N GLU A 460 -20.61 -0.51 5.34
CA GLU A 460 -20.84 -1.10 4.01
C GLU A 460 -19.76 -0.68 2.99
N VAL A 461 -19.42 0.61 2.96
CA VAL A 461 -18.38 1.15 2.07
C VAL A 461 -17.02 0.57 2.44
N ALA A 462 -16.64 0.60 3.72
CA ALA A 462 -15.36 0.06 4.16
C ALA A 462 -15.25 -1.45 3.90
N GLY A 463 -16.33 -2.21 4.14
CA GLY A 463 -16.40 -3.64 3.83
C GLY A 463 -16.18 -3.94 2.35
N LEU A 464 -16.85 -3.21 1.45
CA LEU A 464 -16.62 -3.33 0.00
C LEU A 464 -15.18 -3.02 -0.37
N LEU A 465 -14.62 -1.92 0.15
CA LEU A 465 -13.24 -1.52 -0.17
C LEU A 465 -12.23 -2.55 0.33
N ALA A 466 -12.41 -3.10 1.53
CA ALA A 466 -11.58 -4.17 2.06
C ALA A 466 -11.65 -5.43 1.19
N LEU A 467 -12.84 -5.84 0.77
CA LEU A 467 -13.05 -6.98 -0.11
C LEU A 467 -12.34 -6.80 -1.45
N LEU A 468 -12.54 -5.65 -2.09
CA LEU A 468 -11.94 -5.33 -3.38
C LEU A 468 -10.41 -5.29 -3.33
N GLN A 469 -9.85 -4.82 -2.21
CA GLN A 469 -8.41 -4.79 -1.98
C GLN A 469 -7.82 -6.18 -1.73
N TYR A 470 -8.55 -7.05 -1.03
CA TYR A 470 -8.04 -8.35 -0.61
C TYR A 470 -8.26 -9.46 -1.64
N GLU A 471 -9.43 -9.52 -2.28
CA GLU A 471 -9.80 -10.64 -3.16
C GLU A 471 -9.32 -10.49 -4.60
N ASN A 472 -8.85 -9.30 -5.00
CA ASN A 472 -8.43 -9.04 -6.37
C ASN A 472 -6.92 -8.92 -6.47
N TYR A 473 -6.34 -9.50 -7.51
CA TYR A 473 -4.94 -9.33 -7.87
C TYR A 473 -4.81 -8.87 -9.33
N PRO A 474 -4.38 -7.63 -9.59
CA PRO A 474 -3.98 -6.61 -8.61
C PRO A 474 -5.17 -6.08 -7.78
N PRO A 475 -4.92 -5.57 -6.55
CA PRO A 475 -5.95 -4.96 -5.70
C PRO A 475 -6.70 -3.85 -6.44
N ILE A 476 -8.02 -3.78 -6.25
CA ILE A 476 -8.84 -2.70 -6.82
C ILE A 476 -8.95 -1.58 -5.79
N LEU A 477 -8.23 -0.48 -6.01
CA LEU A 477 -8.26 0.71 -5.16
C LEU A 477 -9.17 1.79 -5.74
N HIS A 478 -10.02 2.41 -4.90
CA HIS A 478 -10.91 3.49 -5.35
C HIS A 478 -10.18 4.83 -5.54
N ASN A 479 -9.21 5.19 -4.68
CA ASN A 479 -8.32 6.36 -4.81
C ASN A 479 -8.99 7.74 -5.03
N ASN A 480 -10.27 7.87 -4.70
CA ASN A 480 -11.01 9.14 -4.72
C ASN A 480 -12.39 8.97 -4.05
N ILE A 481 -12.48 8.15 -3.01
CA ILE A 481 -13.76 7.88 -2.35
C ILE A 481 -14.20 9.11 -1.55
N GLY A 482 -15.50 9.42 -1.56
CA GLY A 482 -16.10 10.53 -0.82
C GLY A 482 -17.62 10.48 -0.94
N SER A 483 -18.33 11.29 -0.17
CA SER A 483 -19.81 11.23 -0.12
C SER A 483 -20.50 11.49 -1.46
N GLY A 484 -19.90 12.25 -2.38
CA GLY A 484 -20.42 12.47 -3.74
C GLY A 484 -20.32 11.24 -4.67
N TYR A 485 -19.49 10.26 -4.32
CA TYR A 485 -19.32 9.00 -5.07
C TYR A 485 -20.16 7.85 -4.51
N ILE A 486 -20.81 8.05 -3.37
CA ILE A 486 -21.66 7.05 -2.72
C ILE A 486 -23.10 7.45 -2.98
N PHE A 487 -23.84 6.58 -3.67
CA PHE A 487 -25.27 6.76 -3.90
C PHE A 487 -26.06 5.82 -3.00
N LEU A 488 -27.31 6.17 -2.70
CA LEU A 488 -28.17 5.38 -1.83
C LEU A 488 -29.31 4.77 -2.65
N ASP A 489 -29.53 3.46 -2.49
CA ASP A 489 -30.70 2.79 -3.06
C ASP A 489 -31.96 3.02 -2.22
N GLU A 490 -33.05 2.34 -2.58
CA GLU A 490 -34.37 2.44 -1.94
C GLU A 490 -34.31 2.21 -0.42
N ASP A 491 -33.41 1.33 0.03
CA ASP A 491 -33.24 0.92 1.42
C ASP A 491 -32.13 1.71 2.15
N PHE A 492 -31.64 2.80 1.55
CA PHE A 492 -30.51 3.59 2.05
C PHE A 492 -29.20 2.78 2.16
N GLN A 493 -29.07 1.71 1.38
CA GLN A 493 -27.82 0.96 1.27
C GLN A 493 -26.85 1.67 0.33
N ALA A 494 -25.58 1.63 0.67
CA ALA A 494 -24.53 2.31 -0.08
C ALA A 494 -24.29 1.63 -1.44
N LYS A 495 -24.22 2.41 -2.51
CA LYS A 495 -23.78 2.02 -3.86
C LYS A 495 -22.59 2.89 -4.26
N VAL A 496 -21.40 2.31 -4.20
CA VAL A 496 -20.15 3.02 -4.52
C VAL A 496 -19.98 3.11 -6.04
N THR A 497 -19.70 4.32 -6.53
CA THR A 497 -19.50 4.66 -7.94
C THR A 497 -18.15 5.35 -8.11
N GLY A 498 -17.69 5.55 -9.35
CA GLY A 498 -16.58 6.46 -9.61
C GLY A 498 -15.20 5.96 -9.17
N PHE A 499 -15.03 4.64 -9.12
CA PHE A 499 -13.75 3.99 -8.87
C PHE A 499 -12.62 4.64 -9.68
N GLY A 500 -11.49 4.85 -9.01
CA GLY A 500 -10.30 5.49 -9.54
C GLY A 500 -9.63 4.67 -10.63
N LEU A 501 -10.14 4.88 -11.84
CA LEU A 501 -9.57 4.42 -13.09
C LEU A 501 -8.29 5.24 -13.37
N GLN A 502 -7.21 4.97 -12.64
CA GLN A 502 -5.92 5.66 -12.80
C GLN A 502 -4.74 4.69 -12.73
N ARG A 503 -3.62 5.12 -13.34
CA ARG A 503 -2.37 4.35 -13.50
C ARG A 503 -1.58 4.12 -12.22
N LYS A 504 -1.63 5.06 -11.26
CA LYS A 504 -0.89 4.99 -9.99
C LYS A 504 -1.87 4.86 -8.85
N GLN A 505 -2.13 3.62 -8.45
CA GLN A 505 -2.89 3.34 -7.25
C GLN A 505 -1.92 3.31 -6.07
N ARG A 506 -2.14 4.16 -5.07
CA ARG A 506 -1.38 4.11 -3.82
C ARG A 506 -2.33 3.90 -2.65
N THR A 507 -2.01 2.91 -1.81
CA THR A 507 -2.83 2.54 -0.67
C THR A 507 -2.92 3.67 0.38
N ASP A 508 -1.87 4.50 0.50
CA ASP A 508 -1.83 5.67 1.38
C ASP A 508 -2.94 6.68 1.04
N SER A 509 -3.14 6.96 -0.25
CA SER A 509 -4.19 7.84 -0.75
C SER A 509 -5.58 7.28 -0.44
N CYS A 510 -5.78 5.97 -0.56
CA CYS A 510 -7.09 5.36 -0.33
C CYS A 510 -7.51 5.43 1.15
N MET A 511 -6.58 5.25 2.08
CA MET A 511 -6.88 5.39 3.51
C MET A 511 -7.17 6.85 3.89
N TYR A 512 -6.46 7.80 3.29
CA TYR A 512 -6.75 9.22 3.48
C TYR A 512 -8.16 9.58 2.99
N ASP A 513 -8.55 9.12 1.79
CA ASP A 513 -9.89 9.39 1.24
C ASP A 513 -11.01 8.79 2.12
N VAL A 514 -10.79 7.61 2.71
CA VAL A 514 -11.72 7.04 3.70
C VAL A 514 -11.78 7.89 4.96
N ALA A 515 -10.65 8.41 5.45
CA ALA A 515 -10.66 9.32 6.60
C ALA A 515 -11.52 10.58 6.32
N VAL A 516 -11.38 11.15 5.12
CA VAL A 516 -12.19 12.29 4.67
C VAL A 516 -13.67 11.92 4.69
N LEU A 517 -14.06 10.77 4.13
CA LEU A 517 -15.44 10.28 4.17
C LEU A 517 -15.98 10.12 5.60
N LEU A 518 -15.19 9.55 6.52
CA LEU A 518 -15.60 9.38 7.92
C LEU A 518 -15.82 10.74 8.61
N LEU A 519 -14.97 11.73 8.31
CA LEU A 519 -15.18 13.09 8.79
C LEU A 519 -16.40 13.76 8.16
N GLU A 520 -16.71 13.53 6.89
CA GLU A 520 -17.96 14.02 6.25
C GLU A 520 -19.19 13.45 6.96
N ILE A 521 -19.12 12.21 7.40
CA ILE A 521 -20.19 11.52 8.13
C ILE A 521 -20.40 12.12 9.52
N VAL A 522 -19.32 12.39 10.25
CA VAL A 522 -19.37 13.02 11.58
C VAL A 522 -19.83 14.47 11.50
N THR A 523 -19.32 15.24 10.53
CA THR A 523 -19.54 16.69 10.41
C THR A 523 -20.76 17.08 9.59
N GLY A 524 -21.33 16.15 8.82
CA GLY A 524 -22.47 16.39 7.93
C GLY A 524 -22.15 17.24 6.70
N SER A 525 -20.87 17.53 6.45
CA SER A 525 -20.45 18.45 5.41
C SER A 525 -19.19 17.99 4.70
N LYS A 526 -19.07 18.36 3.41
CA LYS A 526 -17.94 18.00 2.56
C LYS A 526 -16.64 18.54 3.13
N GLN A 527 -15.66 17.67 3.29
CA GLN A 527 -14.37 18.04 3.88
C GLN A 527 -13.35 18.40 2.80
N ARG A 528 -12.66 19.52 3.00
CA ARG A 528 -11.49 19.93 2.22
C ARG A 528 -10.23 19.69 3.04
N GLU A 529 -9.08 19.58 2.39
CA GLU A 529 -7.79 19.28 3.03
C GLU A 529 -7.48 20.21 4.22
N GLU A 530 -7.80 21.50 4.12
CA GLU A 530 -7.67 22.48 5.21
C GLU A 530 -8.55 22.16 6.43
N ASN A 531 -9.79 21.70 6.20
CA ASN A 531 -10.75 21.38 7.26
C ASN A 531 -10.40 20.07 7.97
N VAL A 532 -9.81 19.11 7.25
CA VAL A 532 -9.41 17.80 7.82
C VAL A 532 -8.41 18.01 8.96
N THR A 533 -7.37 18.81 8.75
CA THR A 533 -6.35 19.08 9.78
C THR A 533 -6.96 19.74 11.01
N GLN A 534 -7.88 20.69 10.81
CA GLN A 534 -8.58 21.35 11.91
C GLN A 534 -9.49 20.38 12.67
N ALA A 535 -10.25 19.54 11.97
CA ALA A 535 -11.12 18.53 12.58
C ALA A 535 -10.29 17.53 13.41
N LEU A 536 -9.17 17.05 12.88
CA LEU A 536 -8.25 16.16 13.61
C LEU A 536 -7.69 16.83 14.89
N GLN A 537 -7.36 18.12 14.82
CA GLN A 537 -6.91 18.86 16.00
C GLN A 537 -8.02 18.95 17.06
N ARG A 538 -9.27 19.22 16.65
CA ARG A 538 -10.43 19.26 17.56
C ARG A 538 -10.68 17.91 18.23
N ILE A 539 -10.62 16.83 17.46
CA ILE A 539 -10.75 15.44 17.98
C ILE A 539 -9.66 15.18 19.02
N ARG A 540 -8.39 15.48 18.70
CA ARG A 540 -7.25 15.25 19.60
C ARG A 540 -7.29 16.10 20.87
N CYS A 541 -7.90 17.28 20.82
CA CYS A 541 -8.09 18.14 21.99
C CYS A 541 -9.36 17.81 22.80
N GLY A 542 -10.07 16.72 22.49
CA GLY A 542 -11.30 16.32 23.18
C GLY A 542 -12.48 17.25 22.94
N LYS A 543 -12.49 17.98 21.81
CA LYS A 543 -13.51 18.95 21.40
C LYS A 543 -14.33 18.43 20.22
N LEU A 544 -14.71 17.15 20.27
CA LEU A 544 -15.42 16.49 19.18
C LEU A 544 -16.78 17.13 18.92
N GLU A 545 -17.49 17.50 19.98
CA GLU A 545 -18.80 18.15 19.96
C GLU A 545 -18.82 19.46 19.14
N GLU A 546 -17.68 20.14 18.99
CA GLU A 546 -17.57 21.37 18.19
C GLU A 546 -17.63 21.10 16.68
N ILE A 547 -17.37 19.87 16.24
CA ILE A 547 -17.32 19.48 14.82
C ILE A 547 -18.43 18.52 14.41
N VAL A 548 -19.16 17.93 15.36
CA VAL A 548 -20.29 17.04 15.05
C VAL A 548 -21.39 17.82 14.34
N ASP A 549 -21.99 17.20 13.33
CA ASP A 549 -23.12 17.74 12.58
C ASP A 549 -24.24 18.21 13.54
N PRO A 550 -24.60 19.51 13.51
CA PRO A 550 -25.65 20.04 14.36
C PRO A 550 -27.01 19.36 14.17
N SER A 551 -27.29 18.81 12.98
CA SER A 551 -28.54 18.09 12.70
C SER A 551 -28.67 16.78 13.47
N LEU A 552 -27.56 16.27 14.03
CA LEU A 552 -27.57 15.11 14.92
C LEU A 552 -27.96 15.47 16.35
N TYR A 553 -28.09 16.74 16.74
CA TYR A 553 -28.41 17.13 18.13
C TYR A 553 -27.53 16.39 19.16
N PHE A 554 -26.20 16.47 19.00
CA PHE A 554 -25.21 15.62 19.68
C PHE A 554 -25.47 15.40 21.18
N HIS A 555 -25.84 16.45 21.93
CA HIS A 555 -26.07 16.34 23.37
C HIS A 555 -27.37 15.62 23.76
N GLU A 556 -28.33 15.52 22.83
CA GLU A 556 -29.61 14.81 23.00
C GLU A 556 -29.53 13.35 22.54
N GLN A 557 -28.43 12.95 21.91
CA GLN A 557 -28.22 11.58 21.45
C GLN A 557 -27.99 10.61 22.63
N PRO A 558 -28.43 9.34 22.50
CA PRO A 558 -28.09 8.28 23.44
C PRO A 558 -26.57 8.22 23.67
N VAL A 559 -26.16 7.85 24.89
CA VAL A 559 -24.73 7.70 25.27
C VAL A 559 -24.00 6.82 24.25
N VAL A 560 -24.61 5.72 23.84
CA VAL A 560 -24.08 4.78 22.84
C VAL A 560 -23.76 5.49 21.52
N TYR A 561 -24.64 6.35 21.01
CA TYR A 561 -24.39 7.04 19.74
C TYR A 561 -23.30 8.11 19.88
N ARG A 562 -23.21 8.78 21.03
CA ARG A 562 -22.09 9.72 21.28
C ARG A 562 -20.74 9.00 21.31
N GLU A 563 -20.68 7.81 21.92
CA GLU A 563 -19.49 6.96 21.91
C GLU A 563 -19.15 6.48 20.50
N GLN A 564 -20.14 6.01 19.74
CA GLN A 564 -19.94 5.60 18.34
C GLN A 564 -19.42 6.76 17.47
N ILE A 565 -19.95 7.98 17.63
CA ILE A 565 -19.44 9.17 16.93
C ILE A 565 -17.97 9.39 17.26
N GLY A 566 -17.59 9.23 18.53
CA GLY A 566 -16.21 9.27 18.98
C GLY A 566 -15.33 8.21 18.33
N LEU A 567 -15.79 6.96 18.29
CA LEU A 567 -15.06 5.85 17.66
C LEU A 567 -14.86 6.07 16.16
N VAL A 568 -15.90 6.52 15.44
CA VAL A 568 -15.79 6.83 14.01
C VAL A 568 -14.77 7.96 13.76
N ALA A 569 -14.77 8.99 14.60
CA ALA A 569 -13.80 10.09 14.52
C ALA A 569 -12.35 9.65 14.85
N ASP A 570 -12.19 8.72 15.78
CA ASP A 570 -10.90 8.10 16.09
C ASP A 570 -10.39 7.23 14.94
N ILE A 571 -11.25 6.41 14.32
CA ILE A 571 -10.91 5.63 13.11
C ILE A 571 -10.45 6.57 12.00
N ALA A 572 -11.15 7.69 11.78
CA ALA A 572 -10.74 8.70 10.80
C ALA A 572 -9.33 9.25 11.11
N THR A 573 -9.04 9.53 12.39
CA THR A 573 -7.73 10.00 12.83
C THR A 573 -6.63 8.97 12.57
N ARG A 574 -6.89 7.69 12.87
CA ARG A 574 -5.96 6.58 12.60
C ARG A 574 -5.74 6.34 11.11
N CYS A 575 -6.77 6.47 10.27
CA CYS A 575 -6.64 6.40 8.82
C CYS A 575 -5.64 7.47 8.29
N VAL A 576 -5.70 8.71 8.79
CA VAL A 576 -4.75 9.77 8.38
C VAL A 576 -3.35 9.53 8.94
N LEU A 577 -3.22 9.19 10.22
CA LEU A 577 -1.91 9.08 10.87
C LEU A 577 -1.15 7.81 10.51
N PHE A 578 -1.86 6.71 10.28
CA PHE A 578 -1.27 5.36 10.18
C PHE A 578 -1.54 4.66 8.86
N GLY A 579 -2.44 5.19 8.01
CA GLY A 579 -2.79 4.60 6.73
C GLY A 579 -1.61 4.57 5.74
N GLY A 580 -0.78 5.63 5.71
CA GLY A 580 0.41 5.68 4.86
C GLY A 580 1.56 4.76 5.29
N ASP A 581 1.60 4.41 6.57
CA ASP A 581 2.61 3.51 7.16
C ASP A 581 2.22 2.03 7.07
N GLY A 582 0.99 1.72 6.60
CA GLY A 582 0.44 0.35 6.58
C GLY A 582 0.13 -0.24 7.96
N LYS A 583 0.20 0.55 9.04
CA LYS A 583 -0.08 0.12 10.43
C LYS A 583 -1.57 0.02 10.72
N PHE A 584 -2.41 0.71 9.95
CA PHE A 584 -3.87 0.66 10.03
C PHE A 584 -4.43 0.57 8.61
N GLY A 585 -4.92 -0.60 8.23
CA GLY A 585 -5.36 -0.88 6.87
C GLY A 585 -6.87 -0.82 6.69
N MET A 586 -7.33 -0.98 5.44
CA MET A 586 -8.77 -0.99 5.12
C MET A 586 -9.53 -2.12 5.83
N VAL A 587 -8.88 -3.27 6.00
CA VAL A 587 -9.44 -4.42 6.72
C VAL A 587 -9.70 -4.09 8.20
N ASP A 588 -8.79 -3.35 8.83
CA ASP A 588 -8.94 -2.94 10.24
C ASP A 588 -10.03 -1.90 10.39
N ALA A 589 -10.04 -0.88 9.52
CA ALA A 589 -11.11 0.11 9.46
C ALA A 589 -12.49 -0.52 9.22
N ALA A 590 -12.59 -1.46 8.26
CA ALA A 590 -13.83 -2.17 7.98
C ALA A 590 -14.30 -2.99 9.18
N ARG A 591 -13.40 -3.74 9.83
CA ARG A 591 -13.71 -4.55 11.02
C ARG A 591 -14.30 -3.69 12.13
N GLU A 592 -13.65 -2.58 12.47
CA GLU A 592 -14.11 -1.73 13.56
C GLU A 592 -15.42 -1.01 13.22
N LEU A 593 -15.58 -0.49 12.00
CA LEU A 593 -16.82 0.14 11.56
C LEU A 593 -18.01 -0.84 11.56
N LEU A 594 -17.77 -2.10 11.21
CA LEU A 594 -18.78 -3.15 11.28
C LEU A 594 -19.18 -3.46 12.72
N GLN A 595 -18.23 -3.57 13.64
CA GLN A 595 -18.53 -3.77 15.07
C GLN A 595 -19.36 -2.61 15.64
N ILE A 596 -19.05 -1.37 15.25
CA ILE A 596 -19.83 -0.18 15.62
C ILE A 596 -21.26 -0.29 15.08
N ALA A 597 -21.43 -0.73 13.82
CA ALA A 597 -22.73 -0.92 13.19
C ALA A 597 -23.56 -2.07 13.79
N GLU A 598 -22.92 -3.18 14.18
CA GLU A 598 -23.58 -4.37 14.75
C GLU A 598 -24.06 -4.17 16.19
N ASN A 599 -23.32 -3.38 16.98
CA ASN A 599 -23.67 -3.04 18.37
C ASN A 599 -24.96 -2.19 18.51
N ASN A 600 -25.64 -1.87 17.40
CA ASN A 600 -26.95 -1.22 17.35
C ASN A 600 -28.13 -2.11 17.82
N GLY A 601 -27.87 -3.35 18.25
CA GLY A 601 -28.89 -4.32 18.66
C GLY A 601 -29.73 -3.98 19.89
N GLY A 602 -29.46 -2.86 20.59
CA GLY A 602 -30.16 -2.46 21.82
C GLY A 602 -31.18 -1.33 21.68
N GLY A 603 -31.24 -0.61 20.56
CA GLY A 603 -32.20 0.49 20.42
C GLY A 603 -32.18 1.18 19.06
N GLY A 604 -33.27 1.03 18.30
CA GLY A 604 -33.76 2.07 17.40
C GLY A 604 -33.33 2.05 15.93
N CYS A 605 -32.42 1.19 15.48
CA CYS A 605 -32.25 0.97 14.05
C CYS A 605 -33.11 -0.27 13.67
N ASP A 606 -34.23 -0.08 12.96
CA ASP A 606 -35.04 -1.19 12.47
C ASP A 606 -34.13 -2.17 11.70
N LYS A 607 -33.89 -3.36 12.29
CA LYS A 607 -33.26 -4.48 11.60
C LYS A 607 -34.22 -4.95 10.52
N LYS A 608 -34.18 -4.32 9.37
CA LYS A 608 -34.68 -4.90 8.13
C LYS A 608 -33.58 -4.86 7.10
N GLY A 609 -32.67 -5.80 7.26
CA GLY A 609 -31.54 -6.03 6.39
C GLY A 609 -30.88 -7.36 6.76
N ASP A 610 -31.48 -8.46 6.33
CA ASP A 610 -30.85 -9.80 6.24
C ASP A 610 -29.51 -9.77 5.46
N GLY A 611 -29.19 -8.64 4.82
CA GLY A 611 -28.04 -8.48 3.94
C GLY A 611 -26.68 -8.37 4.62
N ILE A 612 -26.56 -7.81 5.83
CA ILE A 612 -25.24 -7.65 6.47
C ILE A 612 -24.62 -9.06 6.66
N GLU A 613 -25.31 -10.03 7.27
CA GLU A 613 -24.81 -11.41 7.42
C GLU A 613 -24.53 -12.14 6.10
N GLU A 614 -25.32 -11.93 5.04
CA GLU A 614 -25.09 -12.58 3.73
C GLU A 614 -23.82 -12.09 3.00
N THR A 615 -23.40 -10.82 3.17
CA THR A 615 -22.10 -10.34 2.64
C THR A 615 -20.94 -11.13 3.20
N PHE A 616 -20.99 -11.41 4.50
CA PHE A 616 -19.87 -12.00 5.22
C PHE A 616 -19.81 -13.51 5.08
N SER A 617 -20.93 -14.15 4.69
CA SER A 617 -21.03 -15.61 4.61
C SER A 617 -20.26 -16.23 3.44
N ASN A 618 -20.00 -15.50 2.35
CA ASN A 618 -19.42 -16.08 1.12
C ASN A 618 -17.92 -15.81 0.91
N SER A 619 -17.27 -15.01 1.75
CA SER A 619 -15.84 -14.69 1.67
C SER A 619 -15.13 -15.08 2.97
N SER A 620 -14.06 -15.87 2.89
CA SER A 620 -13.26 -16.29 4.06
C SER A 620 -12.67 -15.11 4.82
N LEU A 621 -12.35 -14.00 4.14
CA LEU A 621 -11.89 -12.77 4.80
C LEU A 621 -13.02 -12.11 5.59
N LEU A 622 -14.20 -11.99 4.97
CA LEU A 622 -15.34 -11.35 5.60
C LEU A 622 -15.87 -12.17 6.79
N GLN A 623 -15.82 -13.51 6.71
CA GLN A 623 -16.05 -14.38 7.87
C GLN A 623 -15.04 -14.09 9.00
N MET A 624 -13.74 -13.98 8.68
CA MET A 624 -12.71 -13.60 9.66
C MET A 624 -12.91 -12.20 10.27
N ILE A 625 -13.51 -11.28 9.52
CA ILE A 625 -13.82 -9.92 10.00
C ILE A 625 -15.05 -9.92 10.91
N SER A 626 -16.05 -10.78 10.66
CA SER A 626 -17.27 -10.91 11.46
C SER A 626 -17.14 -11.75 12.74
N MET A 627 -16.06 -12.53 12.90
CA MET A 627 -15.87 -13.38 14.08
C MET A 627 -15.45 -12.57 15.30
N SER A 628 -16.23 -12.68 16.38
CA SER A 628 -15.92 -12.11 17.70
C SER A 628 -14.69 -12.80 18.33
N PRO A 629 -13.87 -12.12 19.17
CA PRO A 629 -12.61 -12.66 19.70
C PRO A 629 -12.75 -13.97 20.50
N ASP A 630 -13.95 -14.31 20.99
CA ASP A 630 -14.19 -15.42 21.90
C ASP A 630 -14.21 -16.81 21.23
N SER A 631 -14.21 -16.91 19.90
CA SER A 631 -14.33 -18.20 19.19
C SER A 631 -13.01 -18.82 18.73
N ILE A 632 -11.85 -18.23 19.02
CA ILE A 632 -10.54 -18.84 18.72
C ILE A 632 -10.10 -19.75 19.89
N TYR A 633 -10.88 -20.81 20.14
CA TYR A 633 -10.39 -21.99 20.85
C TYR A 633 -9.97 -23.03 19.81
N LEU A 634 -8.68 -23.08 19.51
CA LEU A 634 -8.10 -24.23 18.81
C LEU A 634 -8.04 -25.42 19.78
N PRO A 635 -8.52 -26.63 19.38
CA PRO A 635 -8.30 -27.84 20.17
C PRO A 635 -6.81 -28.13 20.25
N LYS A 636 -6.31 -28.35 21.48
CA LYS A 636 -4.98 -28.90 21.69
C LYS A 636 -4.94 -30.32 21.11
N THR A 637 -4.03 -30.55 20.17
CA THR A 637 -3.45 -31.88 19.87
C THR A 637 -1.95 -31.76 19.82
#